data_AF-A0A926ALN7-F1
#
_entry.id   AF-A0A926ALN7-F1
#
_cell.length_a   1.000
_cell.length_b   1.000
_cell.length_c   1.000
_cell.angle_alpha   90.00
_cell.angle_beta   90.00
_cell.angle_gamma   90.00
#
_symmetry.space_group_name_H-M   'P 1'
#
loop_
_entity.id
_entity.type
_entity.pdbx_description
1 polymer ?
#
loop_
_entity_poly.entity_id
_entity_poly.type
_entity_poly.pdbx_seq_one_letter_code
_entity_poly.pdbx_strand_id
1 'polypeptide(L)'
;ITQKKVLPKGALAIILHTCEFAEGNTWGKRITKQAIKVLGAQDEVGVLAYTEKGADWLFELTPAAKYEEMVPIINGASIGDMPSFQDTMVKGLAGLKKSDAATRHMIIISDGDPAAPTPALVKEFVDAQISVSMVAVFPHGGLDISKMQGVAEVTGGRYYFPEDPAQLPAIFIKESKTLKRSLLQNKVFTPTIGFPSPVVKGLEGMPELKGYVITTAKGHPAMQILNGPPDAEQSDSIDPVLAIWQHGLGKTAAFTSDFSTNWGSNWQKWDRFQPFVKQLLTDISRVKKDGHLRMSTQTSGGDAVIVVEDFHPDESFLELNAKLSGPGQKSESIPLKQVGPRRYQATVPLWGHGRYHAIAQGLGGDRKDLAFGGFIVSYSPEYLRFRSNRQTLQEIADRTGGKMLSGDPVKDDIYMRGRAPKRSSKPIFDWFLIALAILIPLDVAIRRIQIDFRAIWKTLTMQRHGPSTATMGTLLQTKQTVSAALQSRRTERPLPPQSSSVPPRSTSSKPSTLTSQSQTPGAPAAPTGNEFKPTSTTERLLALKRKRDEDK
;
A
#
# COMPACT_ATOMS: atom_id res chain seq x y z
N ILE A 1 -14.73 34.07 3.21
CA ILE A 1 -15.06 33.45 1.89
C ILE A 1 -15.05 31.94 2.09
N THR A 2 -16.21 31.29 2.05
CA THR A 2 -16.31 29.82 2.06
C THR A 2 -16.10 29.31 0.64
N GLN A 3 -14.92 28.76 0.34
CA GLN A 3 -14.65 28.11 -0.96
C GLN A 3 -15.65 26.96 -1.15
N LYS A 4 -16.61 27.14 -2.07
CA LYS A 4 -17.72 26.20 -2.28
C LYS A 4 -17.26 25.04 -3.17
N LYS A 5 -16.45 24.17 -2.57
CA LYS A 5 -15.88 22.95 -3.15
C LYS A 5 -16.91 22.13 -3.93
N VAL A 6 -16.79 22.14 -5.26
CA VAL A 6 -17.53 21.23 -6.15
C VAL A 6 -16.75 19.93 -6.25
N LEU A 7 -17.29 18.85 -5.67
CA LEU A 7 -16.89 17.50 -6.05
C LEU A 7 -17.71 17.10 -7.28
N PRO A 8 -17.12 16.48 -8.33
CA PRO A 8 -17.88 16.00 -9.47
C PRO A 8 -18.85 14.91 -9.00
N LYS A 9 -20.14 15.21 -9.08
CA LYS A 9 -21.23 14.32 -8.64
C LYS A 9 -21.38 13.11 -9.57
N GLY A 10 -21.78 11.98 -9.00
CA GLY A 10 -22.36 10.85 -9.74
C GLY A 10 -23.89 10.96 -9.83
N ALA A 11 -24.52 10.27 -10.78
CA ALA A 11 -25.97 10.12 -10.86
C ALA A 11 -26.39 8.65 -10.96
N LEU A 12 -27.32 8.24 -10.10
CA LEU A 12 -27.84 6.88 -9.98
C LEU A 12 -29.32 6.80 -10.36
N ALA A 13 -29.66 6.00 -11.36
CA ALA A 13 -31.03 5.50 -11.52
C ALA A 13 -31.15 4.11 -10.89
N ILE A 14 -32.18 3.88 -10.08
CA ILE A 14 -32.56 2.53 -9.62
C ILE A 14 -33.90 2.18 -10.24
N ILE A 15 -33.98 1.06 -10.96
CA ILE A 15 -35.24 0.49 -11.44
C ILE A 15 -35.66 -0.64 -10.49
N LEU A 16 -36.86 -0.51 -9.93
CA LEU A 16 -37.50 -1.50 -9.09
C LEU A 16 -38.59 -2.24 -9.88
N HIS A 17 -38.38 -3.53 -10.06
CA HIS A 17 -39.43 -4.49 -10.44
C HIS A 17 -39.90 -5.24 -9.18
N THR A 18 -41.07 -5.86 -9.24
CA THR A 18 -41.39 -6.97 -8.33
C THR A 18 -40.37 -8.10 -8.51
N CYS A 19 -40.34 -9.01 -7.54
CA CYS A 19 -39.68 -10.30 -7.72
C CYS A 19 -40.55 -11.36 -7.03
N GLU A 20 -40.74 -12.54 -7.62
CA GLU A 20 -41.58 -13.62 -7.08
C GLU A 20 -41.00 -14.33 -5.83
N PHE A 21 -40.67 -13.58 -4.77
CA PHE A 21 -40.22 -14.13 -3.50
C PHE A 21 -40.75 -13.38 -2.27
N ALA A 22 -40.70 -14.07 -1.12
CA ALA A 22 -41.19 -13.55 0.15
C ALA A 22 -40.53 -12.20 0.52
N GLU A 23 -41.37 -11.20 0.82
CA GLU A 23 -40.95 -9.81 1.06
C GLU A 23 -40.24 -9.09 -0.11
N GLY A 24 -40.32 -9.55 -1.37
CA GLY A 24 -39.58 -8.96 -2.51
C GLY A 24 -39.67 -7.42 -2.60
N ASN A 25 -40.88 -6.86 -2.52
CA ASN A 25 -41.10 -5.41 -2.50
C ASN A 25 -40.51 -4.71 -1.25
N THR A 26 -40.49 -5.37 -0.09
CA THR A 26 -39.81 -4.87 1.11
C THR A 26 -38.29 -4.86 0.92
N TRP A 27 -37.73 -5.87 0.26
CA TRP A 27 -36.32 -5.93 -0.09
C TRP A 27 -35.92 -4.84 -1.08
N GLY A 28 -36.67 -4.62 -2.17
CA GLY A 28 -36.45 -3.51 -3.11
C GLY A 28 -36.41 -2.14 -2.41
N LYS A 29 -37.37 -1.88 -1.50
CA LYS A 29 -37.39 -0.68 -0.65
C LYS A 29 -36.20 -0.61 0.32
N ARG A 30 -35.82 -1.75 0.91
CA ARG A 30 -34.70 -1.86 1.88
C ARG A 30 -33.35 -1.57 1.22
N ILE A 31 -33.07 -2.15 0.06
CA ILE A 31 -31.78 -2.00 -0.65
C ILE A 31 -31.65 -0.63 -1.30
N THR A 32 -32.73 -0.06 -1.86
CA THR A 32 -32.76 1.34 -2.34
C THR A 32 -32.30 2.31 -1.25
N LYS A 33 -32.85 2.22 -0.03
CA LYS A 33 -32.45 3.08 1.08
C LYS A 33 -31.00 2.88 1.53
N GLN A 34 -30.43 1.68 1.39
CA GLN A 34 -29.00 1.45 1.68
C GLN A 34 -28.08 1.97 0.56
N ALA A 35 -28.52 1.90 -0.70
CA ALA A 35 -27.80 2.42 -1.85
C ALA A 35 -27.57 3.94 -1.74
N ILE A 36 -28.63 4.69 -1.38
CA ILE A 36 -28.57 6.15 -1.23
C ILE A 36 -27.61 6.55 -0.09
N LYS A 37 -27.63 5.84 1.04
CA LYS A 37 -26.75 6.12 2.20
C LYS A 37 -25.25 5.99 1.94
N VAL A 38 -24.85 5.39 0.82
CA VAL A 38 -23.44 5.21 0.45
C VAL A 38 -22.96 6.24 -0.58
N LEU A 39 -23.87 6.95 -1.24
CA LEU A 39 -23.55 8.08 -2.11
C LEU A 39 -22.98 9.27 -1.34
N GLY A 40 -22.30 10.19 -2.03
CA GLY A 40 -21.93 11.50 -1.51
C GLY A 40 -23.12 12.44 -1.48
N ALA A 41 -23.12 13.44 -0.58
CA ALA A 41 -24.26 14.34 -0.37
C ALA A 41 -24.65 15.22 -1.59
N GLN A 42 -23.84 15.24 -2.65
CA GLN A 42 -24.13 15.95 -3.91
C GLN A 42 -24.35 15.00 -5.10
N ASP A 43 -24.16 13.69 -4.92
CA ASP A 43 -24.52 12.69 -5.91
C ASP A 43 -26.05 12.65 -6.05
N GLU A 44 -26.53 12.51 -7.28
CA GLU A 44 -27.95 12.43 -7.59
C GLU A 44 -28.44 10.99 -7.57
N VAL A 45 -29.68 10.79 -7.12
CA VAL A 45 -30.37 9.52 -7.18
C VAL A 45 -31.84 9.72 -7.52
N GLY A 46 -32.35 8.88 -8.42
CA GLY A 46 -33.76 8.80 -8.77
C GLY A 46 -34.17 7.33 -8.81
N VAL A 47 -35.45 7.07 -8.55
CA VAL A 47 -35.97 5.69 -8.52
C VAL A 47 -37.17 5.59 -9.45
N LEU A 48 -37.13 4.59 -10.32
CA LEU A 48 -38.18 4.18 -11.24
C LEU A 48 -38.85 2.91 -10.71
N ALA A 49 -40.14 2.78 -10.94
CA ALA A 49 -40.88 1.54 -10.74
C ALA A 49 -41.91 1.37 -11.85
N TYR A 50 -42.29 0.12 -12.12
CA TYR A 50 -43.58 -0.11 -12.78
C TYR A 50 -44.70 -0.04 -11.75
N THR A 51 -45.83 0.56 -12.12
CA THR A 51 -46.97 0.83 -11.24
C THR A 51 -48.28 0.58 -12.02
N GLU A 52 -49.44 0.71 -11.36
CA GLU A 52 -50.76 0.70 -12.03
C GLU A 52 -50.91 1.77 -13.13
N LYS A 53 -50.05 2.79 -13.14
CA LYS A 53 -49.99 3.86 -14.17
C LYS A 53 -48.91 3.59 -15.23
N GLY A 54 -48.33 2.39 -15.26
CA GLY A 54 -47.18 2.02 -16.07
C GLY A 54 -45.84 2.34 -15.40
N ALA A 55 -44.77 2.27 -16.20
CA ALA A 55 -43.42 2.65 -15.80
C ALA A 55 -43.33 4.15 -15.50
N ASP A 56 -42.94 4.55 -14.28
CA ASP A 56 -42.71 5.96 -13.95
C ASP A 56 -41.69 6.20 -12.83
N TRP A 57 -41.25 7.46 -12.70
CA TRP A 57 -40.40 7.87 -11.58
C TRP A 57 -41.21 7.96 -10.29
N LEU A 58 -40.75 7.26 -9.24
CA LEU A 58 -41.17 7.54 -7.86
C LEU A 58 -40.65 8.93 -7.42
N PHE A 59 -39.44 9.27 -7.87
CA PHE A 59 -38.87 10.62 -7.84
C PHE A 59 -37.73 10.70 -8.86
N GLU A 60 -37.62 11.84 -9.56
CA GLU A 60 -36.52 12.11 -10.50
C GLU A 60 -35.17 12.28 -9.77
N LEU A 61 -34.07 12.40 -10.54
CA LEU A 61 -32.71 12.57 -10.03
C LEU A 61 -32.59 13.71 -9.00
N THR A 62 -32.43 13.34 -7.74
CA THR A 62 -32.48 14.22 -6.57
C THR A 62 -31.18 14.06 -5.76
N PRO A 63 -30.54 15.14 -5.28
CA PRO A 63 -29.31 15.03 -4.48
C PRO A 63 -29.49 14.19 -3.21
N ALA A 64 -28.58 13.24 -2.97
CA ALA A 64 -28.63 12.28 -1.87
C ALA A 64 -28.64 12.92 -0.46
N ALA A 65 -28.27 14.20 -0.32
CA ALA A 65 -28.51 14.97 0.91
C ALA A 65 -29.99 15.01 1.34
N LYS A 66 -30.93 14.93 0.39
CA LYS A 66 -32.38 14.91 0.64
C LYS A 66 -32.91 13.52 1.04
N TYR A 67 -32.06 12.64 1.58
CA TYR A 67 -32.41 11.26 1.93
C TYR A 67 -33.71 11.15 2.76
N GLU A 68 -33.90 12.00 3.77
CA GLU A 68 -35.11 11.98 4.61
C GLU A 68 -36.39 12.46 3.87
N GLU A 69 -36.27 13.24 2.80
CA GLU A 69 -37.41 13.57 1.91
C GLU A 69 -37.79 12.38 1.01
N MET A 70 -36.80 11.57 0.59
CA MET A 70 -36.99 10.43 -0.30
C MET A 70 -37.50 9.17 0.42
N VAL A 71 -37.16 8.98 1.71
CA VAL A 71 -37.55 7.79 2.49
C VAL A 71 -39.06 7.54 2.54
N PRO A 72 -39.93 8.54 2.82
CA PRO A 72 -41.38 8.35 2.79
C PRO A 72 -41.90 7.87 1.43
N ILE A 73 -41.37 8.42 0.33
CA ILE A 73 -41.75 8.06 -1.04
C ILE A 73 -41.39 6.60 -1.32
N ILE A 74 -40.15 6.19 -0.99
CA ILE A 74 -39.70 4.79 -1.13
C ILE A 74 -40.56 3.84 -0.27
N ASN A 75 -40.92 4.25 0.96
CA ASN A 75 -41.78 3.45 1.84
C ASN A 75 -43.18 3.27 1.25
N GLY A 76 -43.78 4.33 0.70
CA GLY A 76 -45.14 4.34 0.13
C GLY A 76 -45.28 3.71 -1.25
N ALA A 77 -44.18 3.52 -1.99
CA ALA A 77 -44.22 3.02 -3.37
C ALA A 77 -44.88 1.63 -3.52
N SER A 78 -45.87 1.52 -4.40
CA SER A 78 -46.34 0.21 -4.89
C SER A 78 -45.50 -0.19 -6.10
N ILE A 79 -44.55 -1.11 -5.89
CA ILE A 79 -43.76 -1.70 -6.96
C ILE A 79 -44.61 -2.81 -7.58
N GLY A 80 -44.84 -2.72 -8.88
CA GLY A 80 -45.63 -3.68 -9.66
C GLY A 80 -44.78 -4.46 -10.67
N ASP A 81 -45.45 -5.41 -11.31
CA ASP A 81 -44.91 -6.28 -12.34
C ASP A 81 -44.80 -5.55 -13.70
N MET A 82 -43.73 -5.82 -14.46
CA MET A 82 -43.24 -4.99 -15.55
C MET A 82 -43.13 -5.81 -16.85
N PRO A 83 -43.94 -5.56 -17.89
CA PRO A 83 -43.94 -6.39 -19.10
C PRO A 83 -42.65 -6.26 -19.94
N SER A 84 -41.88 -5.19 -19.79
CA SER A 84 -40.57 -5.02 -20.44
C SER A 84 -39.66 -4.04 -19.72
N PHE A 85 -38.36 -4.32 -19.74
CA PHE A 85 -37.32 -3.36 -19.34
C PHE A 85 -37.29 -2.10 -20.21
N GLN A 86 -37.84 -2.13 -21.45
CA GLN A 86 -37.77 -1.04 -22.42
C GLN A 86 -38.25 0.30 -21.85
N ASP A 87 -39.44 0.36 -21.24
CA ASP A 87 -40.05 1.63 -20.84
C ASP A 87 -39.37 2.30 -19.64
N THR A 88 -39.00 1.51 -18.63
CA THR A 88 -38.25 1.99 -17.46
C THR A 88 -36.83 2.40 -17.86
N MET A 89 -36.17 1.65 -18.75
CA MET A 89 -34.86 2.02 -19.28
C MET A 89 -34.91 3.28 -20.16
N VAL A 90 -35.94 3.48 -21.00
CA VAL A 90 -36.13 4.73 -21.77
C VAL A 90 -36.29 5.94 -20.83
N LYS A 91 -37.17 5.85 -19.82
CA LYS A 91 -37.34 6.95 -18.85
C LYS A 91 -36.07 7.22 -18.05
N GLY A 92 -35.38 6.18 -17.60
CA GLY A 92 -34.10 6.30 -16.87
C GLY A 92 -32.97 6.87 -17.70
N LEU A 93 -32.86 6.47 -18.97
CA LEU A 93 -31.93 7.03 -19.95
C LEU A 93 -32.18 8.53 -20.16
N ALA A 94 -33.45 8.92 -20.35
CA ALA A 94 -33.84 10.32 -20.53
C ALA A 94 -33.56 11.17 -19.29
N GLY A 95 -33.72 10.61 -18.07
CA GLY A 95 -33.32 11.27 -16.82
C GLY A 95 -31.81 11.43 -16.71
N LEU A 96 -31.05 10.35 -16.85
CA LEU A 96 -29.58 10.37 -16.75
C LEU A 96 -28.92 11.26 -17.82
N LYS A 97 -29.45 11.29 -19.05
CA LYS A 97 -28.98 12.21 -20.11
C LYS A 97 -29.14 13.70 -19.76
N LYS A 98 -30.08 14.07 -18.87
CA LYS A 98 -30.25 15.48 -18.39
C LYS A 98 -29.22 15.87 -17.32
N SER A 99 -28.57 14.91 -16.65
CA SER A 99 -27.65 15.19 -15.55
C SER A 99 -26.24 15.52 -16.04
N ASP A 100 -25.67 16.59 -15.49
CA ASP A 100 -24.27 17.02 -15.57
C ASP A 100 -23.31 16.15 -14.71
N ALA A 101 -23.81 15.07 -14.09
CA ALA A 101 -22.98 14.14 -13.34
C ALA A 101 -21.87 13.51 -14.20
N ALA A 102 -20.64 13.55 -13.68
CA ALA A 102 -19.44 13.05 -14.35
C ALA A 102 -19.35 11.51 -14.41
N THR A 103 -20.25 10.81 -13.74
CA THR A 103 -20.43 9.36 -13.86
C THR A 103 -21.92 9.05 -13.71
N ARG A 104 -22.49 8.31 -14.66
CA ARG A 104 -23.92 8.03 -14.74
C ARG A 104 -24.12 6.52 -14.79
N HIS A 105 -24.96 6.01 -13.90
CA HIS A 105 -25.15 4.57 -13.70
C HIS A 105 -26.61 4.23 -13.44
N MET A 106 -27.02 3.05 -13.88
CA MET A 106 -28.33 2.47 -13.65
C MET A 106 -28.18 1.10 -12.99
N ILE A 107 -28.98 0.81 -11.96
CA ILE A 107 -29.08 -0.54 -11.38
C ILE A 107 -30.53 -1.02 -11.51
N ILE A 108 -30.72 -2.22 -12.03
CA ILE A 108 -32.03 -2.86 -12.18
C ILE A 108 -32.08 -4.12 -11.31
N ILE A 109 -33.12 -4.27 -10.49
CA ILE A 109 -33.49 -5.56 -9.86
C ILE A 109 -34.64 -6.16 -10.64
N SER A 110 -34.61 -7.46 -10.92
CA SER A 110 -35.72 -8.23 -11.49
C SER A 110 -35.49 -9.73 -11.30
N ASP A 111 -36.54 -10.53 -11.44
CA ASP A 111 -36.51 -11.97 -11.72
C ASP A 111 -36.18 -12.27 -13.20
N GLY A 112 -36.32 -11.29 -14.10
CA GLY A 112 -35.91 -11.41 -15.50
C GLY A 112 -36.97 -11.95 -16.46
N ASP A 113 -38.20 -12.15 -15.98
CA ASP A 113 -39.38 -12.32 -16.84
C ASP A 113 -39.56 -11.15 -17.84
N PRO A 114 -39.40 -9.85 -17.44
CA PRO A 114 -39.67 -8.71 -18.32
C PRO A 114 -38.96 -8.82 -19.67
N ALA A 115 -39.70 -8.53 -20.75
CA ALA A 115 -39.15 -8.62 -22.11
C ALA A 115 -37.91 -7.71 -22.27
N ALA A 116 -36.85 -8.27 -22.88
CA ALA A 116 -35.55 -7.63 -23.02
C ALA A 116 -35.63 -6.27 -23.75
N PRO A 117 -34.79 -5.28 -23.39
CA PRO A 117 -34.76 -4.00 -24.08
C PRO A 117 -34.26 -4.17 -25.52
N THR A 118 -34.72 -3.29 -26.41
CA THR A 118 -34.27 -3.28 -27.81
C THR A 118 -32.76 -3.04 -27.92
N PRO A 119 -32.04 -3.70 -28.85
CA PRO A 119 -30.60 -3.46 -29.05
C PRO A 119 -30.25 -2.00 -29.38
N ALA A 120 -31.19 -1.27 -30.00
CA ALA A 120 -31.06 0.17 -30.23
C ALA A 120 -31.00 0.97 -28.92
N LEU A 121 -31.89 0.68 -27.96
CA LEU A 121 -31.88 1.32 -26.64
C LEU A 121 -30.59 0.99 -25.88
N VAL A 122 -30.16 -0.28 -25.88
CA VAL A 122 -28.90 -0.70 -25.23
C VAL A 122 -27.70 0.04 -25.84
N LYS A 123 -27.69 0.28 -27.16
CA LYS A 123 -26.67 1.10 -27.82
C LYS A 123 -26.71 2.56 -27.36
N GLU A 124 -27.88 3.17 -27.17
CA GLU A 124 -27.96 4.55 -26.66
C GLU A 124 -27.40 4.72 -25.24
N PHE A 125 -27.42 3.68 -24.39
CA PHE A 125 -26.73 3.71 -23.10
C PHE A 125 -25.21 3.78 -23.28
N VAL A 126 -24.66 2.96 -24.20
CA VAL A 126 -23.22 2.97 -24.55
C VAL A 126 -22.81 4.32 -25.15
N ASP A 127 -23.56 4.82 -26.14
CA ASP A 127 -23.28 6.08 -26.83
C ASP A 127 -23.36 7.29 -25.85
N ALA A 128 -24.19 7.21 -24.80
CA ALA A 128 -24.30 8.24 -23.74
C ALA A 128 -23.29 8.08 -22.57
N GLN A 129 -22.45 7.03 -22.61
CA GLN A 129 -21.54 6.62 -21.53
C GLN A 129 -22.25 6.35 -20.19
N ILE A 130 -23.39 5.66 -20.24
CA ILE A 130 -24.20 5.26 -19.08
C ILE A 130 -24.15 3.74 -18.95
N SER A 131 -23.64 3.25 -17.82
CA SER A 131 -23.54 1.80 -17.55
C SER A 131 -24.77 1.27 -16.82
N VAL A 132 -25.17 0.02 -17.10
CA VAL A 132 -26.34 -0.63 -16.48
C VAL A 132 -25.89 -1.91 -15.76
N SER A 133 -26.04 -1.97 -14.44
CA SER A 133 -25.85 -3.21 -13.66
C SER A 133 -27.18 -3.92 -13.43
N MET A 134 -27.22 -5.23 -13.68
CA MET A 134 -28.43 -6.05 -13.66
C MET A 134 -28.33 -7.07 -12.53
N VAL A 135 -29.33 -7.09 -11.65
CA VAL A 135 -29.37 -7.97 -10.46
C VAL A 135 -30.56 -8.92 -10.59
N ALA A 136 -30.29 -10.17 -10.97
CA ALA A 136 -31.28 -11.24 -11.10
C ALA A 136 -31.58 -11.86 -9.73
N VAL A 137 -32.86 -12.02 -9.39
CA VAL A 137 -33.29 -12.59 -8.10
C VAL A 137 -34.40 -13.63 -8.32
N PHE A 138 -34.09 -14.91 -8.08
CA PHE A 138 -34.95 -16.07 -8.39
C PHE A 138 -35.50 -16.11 -9.84
N PRO A 139 -34.63 -16.06 -10.87
CA PRO A 139 -35.06 -16.08 -12.26
C PRO A 139 -35.66 -17.42 -12.69
N HIS A 140 -36.67 -17.36 -13.55
CA HIS A 140 -37.46 -18.52 -13.97
C HIS A 140 -36.68 -19.49 -14.89
N GLY A 141 -35.63 -19.03 -15.59
CA GLY A 141 -34.76 -19.89 -16.38
C GLY A 141 -33.45 -19.27 -16.88
N GLY A 142 -32.66 -20.10 -17.57
CA GLY A 142 -31.36 -19.71 -18.11
C GLY A 142 -31.41 -18.66 -19.24
N LEU A 143 -32.56 -18.51 -19.91
CA LEU A 143 -32.78 -17.44 -20.90
C LEU A 143 -32.84 -16.05 -20.23
N ASP A 144 -33.37 -15.97 -19.02
CA ASP A 144 -33.57 -14.72 -18.27
C ASP A 144 -32.25 -14.21 -17.72
N ILE A 145 -31.47 -15.13 -17.15
CA ILE A 145 -30.06 -14.96 -16.83
C ILE A 145 -29.28 -14.42 -18.04
N SER A 146 -29.43 -15.06 -19.21
CA SER A 146 -28.72 -14.68 -20.44
C SER A 146 -29.14 -13.29 -20.95
N LYS A 147 -30.44 -12.97 -20.93
CA LYS A 147 -31.00 -11.65 -21.27
C LYS A 147 -30.37 -10.56 -20.39
N MET A 148 -30.43 -10.72 -19.07
CA MET A 148 -29.95 -9.74 -18.10
C MET A 148 -28.42 -9.59 -18.12
N GLN A 149 -27.67 -10.69 -18.27
CA GLN A 149 -26.21 -10.66 -18.37
C GLN A 149 -25.76 -9.89 -19.60
N GLY A 150 -26.36 -10.12 -20.78
CA GLY A 150 -26.01 -9.43 -22.02
C GLY A 150 -26.18 -7.91 -21.95
N VAL A 151 -27.26 -7.42 -21.34
CA VAL A 151 -27.49 -5.96 -21.15
C VAL A 151 -26.40 -5.35 -20.25
N ALA A 152 -26.02 -6.04 -19.18
CA ALA A 152 -24.99 -5.55 -18.27
C ALA A 152 -23.59 -5.52 -18.91
N GLU A 153 -23.22 -6.57 -19.64
CA GLU A 153 -21.91 -6.66 -20.31
C GLU A 153 -21.77 -5.64 -21.45
N VAL A 154 -22.78 -5.48 -22.30
CA VAL A 154 -22.74 -4.53 -23.43
C VAL A 154 -22.67 -3.08 -22.97
N THR A 155 -23.33 -2.73 -21.86
CA THR A 155 -23.28 -1.36 -21.29
C THR A 155 -22.08 -1.12 -20.37
N GLY A 156 -21.20 -2.11 -20.17
CA GLY A 156 -20.04 -1.98 -19.27
C GLY A 156 -20.40 -1.89 -17.78
N GLY A 157 -21.60 -2.32 -17.40
CA GLY A 157 -22.00 -2.52 -16.01
C GLY A 157 -21.59 -3.91 -15.50
N ARG A 158 -22.39 -4.46 -14.58
CA ARG A 158 -22.14 -5.79 -13.98
C ARG A 158 -23.41 -6.59 -13.81
N TYR A 159 -23.34 -7.87 -14.15
CA TYR A 159 -24.37 -8.84 -13.83
C TYR A 159 -24.16 -9.41 -12.42
N TYR A 160 -25.25 -9.61 -11.68
CA TYR A 160 -25.28 -10.26 -10.37
C TYR A 160 -26.42 -11.27 -10.29
N PHE A 161 -26.12 -12.46 -9.79
CA PHE A 161 -27.11 -13.48 -9.46
C PHE A 161 -26.82 -14.04 -8.05
N PRO A 162 -27.27 -13.35 -6.97
CA PRO A 162 -27.11 -13.85 -5.61
C PRO A 162 -28.07 -15.01 -5.31
N GLU A 163 -27.51 -16.11 -4.78
CA GLU A 163 -28.27 -17.25 -4.25
C GLU A 163 -29.08 -16.92 -2.99
N ASP A 164 -28.74 -15.82 -2.31
CA ASP A 164 -29.35 -15.36 -1.05
C ASP A 164 -29.70 -13.86 -1.14
N PRO A 165 -30.99 -13.48 -1.01
CA PRO A 165 -31.44 -12.08 -0.98
C PRO A 165 -30.77 -11.21 0.09
N ALA A 166 -30.24 -11.78 1.18
CA ALA A 166 -29.49 -11.01 2.18
C ALA A 166 -28.17 -10.44 1.65
N GLN A 167 -27.70 -10.87 0.47
CA GLN A 167 -26.55 -10.30 -0.23
C GLN A 167 -26.89 -9.01 -1.02
N LEU A 168 -28.17 -8.78 -1.36
CA LEU A 168 -28.61 -7.64 -2.16
C LEU A 168 -28.17 -6.26 -1.60
N PRO A 169 -28.22 -5.98 -0.28
CA PRO A 169 -27.69 -4.74 0.27
C PRO A 169 -26.20 -4.55 -0.02
N ALA A 170 -25.39 -5.61 0.04
CA ALA A 170 -23.95 -5.53 -0.20
C ALA A 170 -23.63 -5.28 -1.69
N ILE A 171 -24.41 -5.88 -2.60
CA ILE A 171 -24.33 -5.64 -4.05
C ILE A 171 -24.66 -4.17 -4.36
N PHE A 172 -25.76 -3.63 -3.84
CA PHE A 172 -26.13 -2.22 -4.04
C PHE A 172 -25.10 -1.25 -3.45
N ILE A 173 -24.56 -1.56 -2.26
CA ILE A 173 -23.46 -0.78 -1.65
C ILE A 173 -22.18 -0.81 -2.50
N LYS A 174 -21.93 -1.86 -3.28
CA LYS A 174 -20.78 -1.99 -4.20
C LYS A 174 -20.99 -1.22 -5.50
N GLU A 175 -22.18 -1.28 -6.10
CA GLU A 175 -22.49 -0.53 -7.32
C GLU A 175 -22.60 0.98 -7.03
N SER A 176 -23.27 1.41 -5.95
CA SER A 176 -23.27 2.83 -5.51
C SER A 176 -21.87 3.38 -5.19
N LYS A 177 -20.88 2.54 -4.88
CA LYS A 177 -19.47 2.96 -4.76
C LYS A 177 -18.77 3.15 -6.11
N THR A 178 -19.26 2.51 -7.17
CA THR A 178 -18.68 2.60 -8.52
C THR A 178 -18.94 3.98 -9.15
N LEU A 179 -19.97 4.69 -8.70
CA LEU A 179 -20.24 6.08 -9.08
C LEU A 179 -19.23 7.11 -8.55
N LYS A 180 -18.40 6.75 -7.57
CA LYS A 180 -17.41 7.67 -7.02
C LYS A 180 -16.24 7.78 -7.99
N ARG A 181 -16.27 8.82 -8.82
CA ARG A 181 -15.30 9.09 -9.89
C ARG A 181 -13.86 8.90 -9.39
N SER A 182 -13.05 8.27 -10.25
CA SER A 182 -11.60 8.21 -10.10
C SER A 182 -11.03 9.61 -9.87
N LEU A 183 -10.42 9.84 -8.70
CA LEU A 183 -9.71 11.09 -8.36
C LEU A 183 -8.36 11.20 -9.11
N LEU A 184 -8.16 10.45 -10.18
CA LEU A 184 -6.93 10.40 -10.97
C LEU A 184 -7.12 11.20 -12.26
N GLN A 185 -6.38 12.29 -12.41
CA GLN A 185 -6.43 13.14 -13.59
C GLN A 185 -5.25 12.79 -14.53
N ASN A 186 -5.49 11.89 -15.47
CA ASN A 186 -4.49 11.41 -16.44
C ASN A 186 -4.33 12.41 -17.62
N LYS A 187 -3.77 13.58 -17.33
CA LYS A 187 -3.49 14.65 -18.32
C LYS A 187 -2.00 14.99 -18.30
N VAL A 188 -1.43 15.28 -19.47
CA VAL A 188 -0.06 15.82 -19.58
C VAL A 188 -0.07 17.30 -19.18
N PHE A 189 0.81 17.68 -18.26
CA PHE A 189 0.94 19.08 -17.79
C PHE A 189 2.36 19.36 -17.27
N THR A 190 2.81 20.60 -17.35
CA THR A 190 4.02 21.07 -16.65
C THR A 190 3.64 21.65 -15.28
N PRO A 191 4.24 21.18 -14.16
CA PRO A 191 3.97 21.75 -12.85
C PRO A 191 4.46 23.20 -12.73
N THR A 192 3.66 24.06 -12.10
CA THR A 192 4.02 25.45 -11.82
C THR A 192 4.44 25.63 -10.36
N ILE A 193 5.36 26.57 -10.07
CA ILE A 193 5.78 26.86 -8.69
C ILE A 193 4.75 27.78 -8.04
N GLY A 194 4.03 27.27 -7.03
CA GLY A 194 3.02 28.02 -6.28
C GLY A 194 3.58 28.84 -5.13
N PHE A 195 4.61 28.33 -4.43
CA PHE A 195 5.21 28.99 -3.28
C PHE A 195 6.72 28.72 -3.19
N PRO A 196 7.57 29.75 -2.94
CA PRO A 196 9.01 29.57 -2.78
C PRO A 196 9.38 28.61 -1.65
N SER A 197 10.18 27.58 -1.94
CA SER A 197 10.55 26.53 -0.98
C SER A 197 12.00 26.09 -1.15
N PRO A 198 12.68 25.67 -0.06
CA PRO A 198 13.97 24.97 -0.15
C PRO A 198 13.97 23.74 -1.08
N VAL A 199 12.79 23.18 -1.37
CA VAL A 199 12.58 22.01 -2.25
C VAL A 199 12.63 22.33 -3.75
N VAL A 200 12.51 23.61 -4.13
CA VAL A 200 12.58 24.07 -5.53
C VAL A 200 13.80 24.97 -5.77
N LYS A 201 14.76 25.00 -4.85
CA LYS A 201 15.88 25.95 -4.91
C LYS A 201 16.89 25.52 -5.97
N GLY A 202 17.03 26.35 -7.02
CA GLY A 202 17.88 26.06 -8.17
C GLY A 202 17.30 24.99 -9.10
N LEU A 203 15.98 24.77 -9.06
CA LEU A 203 15.26 23.87 -9.95
C LEU A 203 14.49 24.67 -11.00
N GLU A 204 15.05 24.75 -12.19
CA GLU A 204 14.47 25.39 -13.37
C GLU A 204 14.08 24.33 -14.41
N GLY A 205 13.11 24.65 -15.29
CA GLY A 205 12.70 23.76 -16.38
C GLY A 205 12.17 22.41 -15.89
N MET A 206 11.11 22.42 -15.07
CA MET A 206 10.47 21.18 -14.61
C MET A 206 9.81 20.44 -15.79
N PRO A 207 10.03 19.13 -15.98
CA PRO A 207 9.41 18.38 -17.07
C PRO A 207 7.91 18.18 -16.85
N GLU A 208 7.21 17.79 -17.91
CA GLU A 208 5.81 17.39 -17.84
C GLU A 208 5.60 16.13 -17.00
N LEU A 209 4.52 16.12 -16.21
CA LEU A 209 3.94 14.93 -15.59
C LEU A 209 2.70 14.51 -16.38
N LYS A 210 2.42 13.19 -16.44
CA LYS A 210 1.30 12.62 -17.23
C LYS A 210 0.02 12.39 -16.43
N GLY A 211 0.01 12.81 -15.17
CA GLY A 211 -1.18 12.82 -14.33
C GLY A 211 -0.89 13.05 -12.86
N TYR A 212 -1.95 13.23 -12.08
CA TYR A 212 -1.89 13.48 -10.63
C TYR A 212 -3.22 13.07 -9.96
N VAL A 213 -3.20 12.91 -8.64
CA VAL A 213 -4.40 12.74 -7.82
C VAL A 213 -4.98 14.12 -7.49
N ILE A 214 -6.25 14.34 -7.84
CA ILE A 214 -7.01 15.54 -7.49
C ILE A 214 -7.11 15.61 -5.95
N THR A 215 -6.61 16.70 -5.36
CA THR A 215 -6.58 16.89 -3.91
C THR A 215 -6.82 18.36 -3.55
N THR A 216 -6.98 18.66 -2.26
CA THR A 216 -7.11 20.04 -1.78
C THR A 216 -6.14 20.26 -0.63
N ALA A 217 -5.39 21.37 -0.66
CA ALA A 217 -4.59 21.77 0.48
C ALA A 217 -5.49 22.06 1.70
N LYS A 218 -5.02 21.75 2.92
CA LYS A 218 -5.81 21.90 4.17
C LYS A 218 -5.98 23.37 4.64
N GLY A 219 -5.70 24.34 3.78
CA GLY A 219 -5.52 25.74 4.17
C GLY A 219 -4.21 25.97 4.94
N HIS A 220 -3.96 27.21 5.33
CA HIS A 220 -2.77 27.59 6.10
C HIS A 220 -2.70 26.82 7.44
N PRO A 221 -1.54 26.23 7.84
CA PRO A 221 -0.19 26.44 7.31
C PRO A 221 0.30 25.33 6.34
N ALA A 222 -0.57 24.74 5.52
CA ALA A 222 -0.14 23.91 4.40
C ALA A 222 0.20 24.80 3.19
N MET A 223 1.45 24.74 2.72
CA MET A 223 1.97 25.55 1.63
C MET A 223 1.95 24.75 0.32
N GLN A 224 1.33 25.29 -0.72
CA GLN A 224 1.31 24.71 -2.07
C GLN A 224 2.61 25.08 -2.80
N ILE A 225 3.52 24.12 -2.96
CA ILE A 225 4.86 24.36 -3.52
C ILE A 225 4.85 24.17 -5.03
N LEU A 226 4.27 23.06 -5.50
CA LEU A 226 4.03 22.80 -6.91
C LEU A 226 2.54 22.65 -7.16
N ASN A 227 2.08 23.19 -8.28
CA ASN A 227 0.69 23.29 -8.69
C ASN A 227 0.48 22.61 -10.04
N GLY A 228 -0.72 22.05 -10.23
CA GLY A 228 -1.20 21.53 -11.50
C GLY A 228 -1.53 22.65 -12.49
N PRO A 229 -2.13 22.32 -13.65
CA PRO A 229 -2.72 23.33 -14.50
C PRO A 229 -3.92 23.97 -13.77
N PRO A 230 -4.21 25.27 -13.97
CA PRO A 230 -5.50 25.82 -13.57
C PRO A 230 -6.61 25.10 -14.33
N ASP A 231 -7.75 24.83 -13.68
CA ASP A 231 -8.87 24.17 -14.35
C ASP A 231 -9.58 25.16 -15.29
N ALA A 232 -9.92 24.69 -16.50
CA ALA A 232 -10.52 25.52 -17.54
C ALA A 232 -11.96 25.93 -17.20
N GLU A 233 -12.64 25.14 -16.35
CA GLU A 233 -13.99 25.42 -15.89
C GLU A 233 -14.03 26.20 -14.56
N GLN A 234 -12.93 26.21 -13.79
CA GLN A 234 -12.88 26.81 -12.43
C GLN A 234 -11.53 27.52 -12.19
N SER A 235 -11.43 28.75 -12.73
CA SER A 235 -10.22 29.59 -12.70
C SER A 235 -9.66 29.91 -11.29
N ASP A 236 -10.45 29.75 -10.23
CA ASP A 236 -10.07 30.03 -8.84
C ASP A 236 -9.53 28.81 -8.07
N SER A 237 -9.59 27.61 -8.66
CA SER A 237 -9.12 26.37 -8.04
C SER A 237 -7.88 25.81 -8.74
N ILE A 238 -6.79 25.72 -7.99
CA ILE A 238 -5.52 25.15 -8.45
C ILE A 238 -5.19 23.92 -7.61
N ASP A 239 -5.11 22.76 -8.27
CA ASP A 239 -4.74 21.48 -7.65
C ASP A 239 -3.27 21.49 -7.18
N PRO A 240 -2.96 21.14 -5.91
CA PRO A 240 -1.59 21.00 -5.46
C PRO A 240 -0.97 19.68 -5.93
N VAL A 241 0.17 19.79 -6.61
CA VAL A 241 1.02 18.67 -7.05
C VAL A 241 2.07 18.33 -5.99
N LEU A 242 2.57 19.34 -5.28
CA LEU A 242 3.38 19.19 -4.07
C LEU A 242 2.91 20.19 -3.02
N ALA A 243 2.49 19.71 -1.85
CA ALA A 243 2.22 20.56 -0.69
C ALA A 243 3.09 20.15 0.51
N ILE A 244 3.52 21.12 1.33
CA ILE A 244 4.31 20.90 2.55
C ILE A 244 3.56 21.52 3.73
N TRP A 245 3.47 20.79 4.85
CA TRP A 245 2.76 21.21 6.06
C TRP A 245 3.58 20.96 7.32
N GLN A 246 3.79 22.01 8.12
CA GLN A 246 4.31 21.93 9.48
C GLN A 246 3.18 21.51 10.44
N HIS A 247 3.30 20.34 11.07
CA HIS A 247 2.35 19.86 12.07
C HIS A 247 3.07 19.57 13.39
N GLY A 248 2.95 20.51 14.34
CA GLY A 248 3.73 20.50 15.58
C GLY A 248 5.23 20.67 15.28
N LEU A 249 6.06 19.81 15.87
CA LEU A 249 7.51 19.81 15.66
C LEU A 249 7.96 19.13 14.34
N GLY A 250 7.04 18.50 13.60
CA GLY A 250 7.35 17.78 12.36
C GLY A 250 6.91 18.52 11.10
N LYS A 251 7.62 18.27 10.00
CA LYS A 251 7.17 18.59 8.64
C LYS A 251 6.62 17.34 7.97
N THR A 252 5.67 17.54 7.07
CA THR A 252 5.10 16.50 6.20
C THR A 252 4.98 17.07 4.79
N ALA A 253 5.12 16.23 3.77
CA ALA A 253 4.85 16.60 2.39
C ALA A 253 3.88 15.60 1.75
N ALA A 254 3.04 16.11 0.85
CA ALA A 254 2.19 15.32 -0.03
C ALA A 254 2.56 15.67 -1.47
N PHE A 255 3.13 14.69 -2.19
CA PHE A 255 3.27 14.73 -3.64
C PHE A 255 2.14 13.89 -4.23
N THR A 256 1.42 14.43 -5.21
CA THR A 256 0.14 13.85 -5.69
C THR A 256 0.24 13.25 -7.08
N SER A 257 1.35 13.45 -7.79
CA SER A 257 1.76 12.61 -8.91
C SER A 257 2.64 11.45 -8.42
N ASP A 258 3.36 10.77 -9.32
CA ASP A 258 4.26 9.66 -8.97
C ASP A 258 5.72 9.91 -9.36
N PHE A 259 6.62 9.10 -8.80
CA PHE A 259 8.01 8.98 -9.22
C PHE A 259 8.25 7.70 -10.04
N SER A 260 7.23 7.24 -10.75
CA SER A 260 7.20 5.98 -11.49
C SER A 260 7.30 6.22 -13.01
N THR A 261 7.31 5.14 -13.79
CA THR A 261 7.24 5.22 -15.27
C THR A 261 5.86 5.60 -15.78
N ASN A 262 4.82 5.56 -14.95
CA ASN A 262 3.45 5.92 -15.32
C ASN A 262 3.29 7.45 -15.47
N TRP A 263 3.14 8.21 -14.38
CA TRP A 263 3.01 9.67 -14.47
C TRP A 263 4.35 10.41 -14.55
N GLY A 264 5.35 9.96 -13.80
CA GLY A 264 6.67 10.57 -13.63
C GLY A 264 7.75 10.16 -14.65
N SER A 265 7.39 9.53 -15.78
CA SER A 265 8.39 8.97 -16.72
C SER A 265 9.33 9.99 -17.35
N ASN A 266 8.95 11.26 -17.40
CA ASN A 266 9.84 12.36 -17.82
C ASN A 266 10.71 12.84 -16.65
N TRP A 267 10.14 12.90 -15.44
CA TRP A 267 10.84 13.27 -14.21
C TRP A 267 11.96 12.29 -13.86
N GLN A 268 11.76 10.98 -14.02
CA GLN A 268 12.84 9.99 -13.82
C GLN A 268 14.07 10.21 -14.71
N LYS A 269 13.90 10.90 -15.87
CA LYS A 269 14.96 11.19 -16.84
C LYS A 269 15.56 12.59 -16.70
N TRP A 270 15.11 13.38 -15.73
CA TRP A 270 15.51 14.77 -15.55
C TRP A 270 16.77 14.87 -14.68
N ASP A 271 17.78 15.60 -15.15
CA ASP A 271 19.08 15.75 -14.46
C ASP A 271 18.94 16.35 -13.05
N ARG A 272 17.83 17.03 -12.76
CA ARG A 272 17.54 17.60 -11.43
C ARG A 272 16.60 16.77 -10.56
N PHE A 273 16.18 15.57 -11.00
CA PHE A 273 15.33 14.68 -10.22
C PHE A 273 15.95 14.24 -8.89
N GLN A 274 17.22 13.81 -8.92
CA GLN A 274 17.96 13.44 -7.70
C GLN A 274 18.14 14.65 -6.75
N PRO A 275 18.54 15.85 -7.23
CA PRO A 275 18.44 17.09 -6.46
C PRO A 275 17.05 17.36 -5.85
N PHE A 276 15.96 17.28 -6.63
CA PHE A 276 14.59 17.50 -6.15
C PHE A 276 14.23 16.54 -5.01
N VAL A 277 14.38 15.23 -5.21
CA VAL A 277 14.04 14.22 -4.20
C VAL A 277 14.91 14.41 -2.95
N LYS A 278 16.21 14.73 -3.11
CA LYS A 278 17.08 15.01 -1.98
C LYS A 278 16.67 16.28 -1.23
N GLN A 279 16.32 17.37 -1.92
CA GLN A 279 15.85 18.61 -1.28
C GLN A 279 14.51 18.38 -0.55
N LEU A 280 13.56 17.69 -1.17
CA LEU A 280 12.28 17.30 -0.58
C LEU A 280 12.46 16.47 0.71
N LEU A 281 13.25 15.39 0.63
CA LEU A 281 13.52 14.53 1.79
C LEU A 281 14.29 15.27 2.88
N THR A 282 15.21 16.18 2.52
CA THR A 282 15.95 17.00 3.50
C THR A 282 15.04 18.00 4.21
N ASP A 283 14.10 18.64 3.50
CA ASP A 283 13.18 19.61 4.11
C ASP A 283 12.20 18.96 5.09
N ILE A 284 11.68 17.76 4.79
CA ILE A 284 10.80 17.03 5.71
C ILE A 284 11.56 16.22 6.79
N SER A 285 12.88 16.10 6.68
CA SER A 285 13.69 15.37 7.66
C SER A 285 13.75 16.09 9.01
N ARG A 286 13.81 15.31 10.09
CA ARG A 286 14.02 15.85 11.43
C ARG A 286 15.47 16.36 11.55
N VAL A 287 15.66 17.67 11.38
CA VAL A 287 16.93 18.34 11.66
C VAL A 287 17.29 18.14 13.13
N LYS A 288 18.24 17.23 13.42
CA LYS A 288 18.91 17.15 14.71
C LYS A 288 19.79 18.38 14.83
N LYS A 289 19.34 19.38 15.59
CA LYS A 289 20.24 20.39 16.15
C LYS A 289 21.04 19.73 17.26
N ASP A 290 22.35 19.93 17.28
CA ASP A 290 23.23 19.51 18.37
C ASP A 290 23.09 20.48 19.55
N GLY A 291 21.99 20.30 20.29
CA GLY A 291 21.78 20.93 21.59
C GLY A 291 22.32 20.05 22.71
N HIS A 292 23.01 20.68 23.66
CA HIS A 292 23.59 20.00 24.82
C HIS A 292 22.69 20.10 26.06
N LEU A 293 21.75 21.05 26.06
CA LEU A 293 20.69 21.13 27.06
C LEU A 293 19.66 20.01 26.86
N ARG A 294 19.33 19.29 27.93
CA ARG A 294 18.17 18.40 28.03
C ARG A 294 17.18 18.98 29.03
N MET A 295 15.89 18.98 28.71
CA MET A 295 14.84 19.43 29.61
C MET A 295 13.89 18.29 29.96
N SER A 296 13.61 18.13 31.25
CA SER A 296 12.52 17.30 31.76
C SER A 296 11.48 18.19 32.44
N THR A 297 10.21 17.87 32.22
CA THR A 297 9.08 18.63 32.75
C THR A 297 8.08 17.68 33.38
N GLN A 298 7.77 17.88 34.66
CA GLN A 298 6.88 17.02 35.44
C GLN A 298 5.86 17.84 36.24
N THR A 299 4.66 17.31 36.40
CA THR A 299 3.62 17.89 37.28
C THR A 299 3.76 17.32 38.68
N SER A 300 3.80 18.20 39.70
CA SER A 300 3.89 17.82 41.12
C SER A 300 2.82 18.58 41.90
N GLY A 301 1.68 17.91 42.15
CA GLY A 301 0.53 18.57 42.76
C GLY A 301 -0.03 19.68 41.87
N GLY A 302 -0.14 20.89 42.42
CA GLY A 302 -0.59 22.09 41.70
C GLY A 302 0.46 22.78 40.83
N ASP A 303 1.71 22.31 40.83
CA ASP A 303 2.84 22.96 40.17
C ASP A 303 3.42 22.15 39.00
N ALA A 304 3.98 22.86 38.02
CA ALA A 304 4.94 22.33 37.07
C ALA A 304 6.37 22.51 37.60
N VAL A 305 7.14 21.43 37.64
CA VAL A 305 8.59 21.47 37.86
C VAL A 305 9.29 21.30 36.52
N ILE A 306 10.08 22.30 36.15
CA ILE A 306 10.91 22.33 34.94
C ILE A 306 12.35 22.15 35.38
N VAL A 307 13.03 21.11 34.88
CA VAL A 307 14.45 20.86 35.13
C VAL A 307 15.20 20.86 33.80
N VAL A 308 16.33 21.57 33.74
CA VAL A 308 17.24 21.58 32.58
C VAL A 308 18.63 21.15 33.04
N GLU A 309 19.21 20.19 32.32
CA GLU A 309 20.53 19.64 32.57
C GLU A 309 21.43 19.87 31.33
N ASP A 310 22.67 20.31 31.56
CA ASP A 310 23.62 20.62 30.50
C ASP A 310 24.68 19.53 30.31
N PHE A 311 24.86 19.05 29.08
CA PHE A 311 25.79 18.01 28.67
C PHE A 311 26.93 18.51 27.74
N HIS A 312 27.21 19.81 27.74
CA HIS A 312 28.31 20.43 26.98
C HIS A 312 29.71 20.00 27.48
N PRO A 313 30.72 19.79 26.63
CA PRO A 313 32.05 19.39 27.09
C PRO A 313 32.66 20.38 28.08
N ASP A 314 32.64 21.67 27.76
CA ASP A 314 33.19 22.74 28.60
C ASP A 314 32.19 23.16 29.69
N GLU A 315 32.70 23.41 30.91
CA GLU A 315 31.90 23.85 32.06
C GLU A 315 31.72 25.37 32.07
N SER A 316 30.71 25.86 31.35
CA SER A 316 30.28 27.26 31.34
C SER A 316 29.05 27.48 32.23
N PHE A 317 29.01 28.56 33.02
CA PHE A 317 27.75 29.02 33.61
C PHE A 317 26.85 29.59 32.50
N LEU A 318 25.60 29.12 32.42
CA LEU A 318 24.58 29.71 31.54
C LEU A 318 23.47 30.38 32.35
N GLU A 319 23.03 31.54 31.88
CA GLU A 319 21.71 32.05 32.24
C GLU A 319 20.66 31.31 31.41
N LEU A 320 19.71 30.69 32.11
CA LEU A 320 18.71 29.80 31.53
C LEU A 320 17.31 30.34 31.80
N ASN A 321 16.59 30.68 30.74
CA ASN A 321 15.23 31.19 30.82
C ASN A 321 14.26 30.22 30.13
N ALA A 322 13.22 29.79 30.84
CA ALA A 322 12.18 28.91 30.34
C ALA A 322 10.89 29.68 30.01
N LYS A 323 10.54 29.76 28.72
CA LYS A 323 9.21 30.22 28.30
C LYS A 323 8.23 29.05 28.41
N LEU A 324 7.32 29.14 29.39
CA LEU A 324 6.19 28.22 29.55
C LEU A 324 4.96 28.80 28.81
N SER A 325 4.24 27.96 28.09
CA SER A 325 3.00 28.31 27.39
C SER A 325 1.95 27.23 27.60
N GLY A 326 0.69 27.62 27.77
CA GLY A 326 -0.35 26.70 28.25
C GLY A 326 -1.78 27.03 27.79
N PRO A 327 -2.80 26.51 28.51
CA PRO A 327 -4.20 26.80 28.25
C PRO A 327 -4.53 28.30 28.22
N GLY A 328 -5.58 28.68 27.49
CA GLY A 328 -6.01 30.08 27.36
C GLY A 328 -5.01 30.99 26.63
N GLN A 329 -4.05 30.44 25.89
CA GLN A 329 -2.91 31.14 25.26
C GLN A 329 -1.95 31.84 26.25
N LYS A 330 -2.13 31.68 27.58
CA LYS A 330 -1.22 32.26 28.57
C LYS A 330 0.19 31.74 28.33
N SER A 331 1.16 32.66 28.38
CA SER A 331 2.59 32.38 28.29
C SER A 331 3.36 33.24 29.28
N GLU A 332 4.40 32.69 29.88
CA GLU A 332 5.20 33.32 30.93
C GLU A 332 6.67 32.93 30.74
N SER A 333 7.61 33.78 31.15
CA SER A 333 9.06 33.54 31.04
C SER A 333 9.66 33.45 32.43
N ILE A 334 10.16 32.28 32.81
CA ILE A 334 10.61 31.97 34.17
C ILE A 334 12.12 31.71 34.15
N PRO A 335 12.92 32.42 34.96
CA PRO A 335 14.34 32.13 35.11
C PRO A 335 14.56 30.81 35.86
N LEU A 336 15.36 29.92 35.30
CA LEU A 336 15.74 28.64 35.90
C LEU A 336 16.93 28.87 36.84
N LYS A 337 16.74 28.61 38.14
CA LYS A 337 17.81 28.75 39.14
C LYS A 337 18.71 27.51 39.11
N GLN A 338 20.03 27.70 39.20
CA GLN A 338 20.94 26.56 39.33
C GLN A 338 20.75 25.90 40.70
N VAL A 339 20.50 24.58 40.71
CA VAL A 339 20.26 23.78 41.93
C VAL A 339 21.32 22.69 42.14
N GLY A 340 22.24 22.52 41.19
CA GLY A 340 23.43 21.68 41.31
C GLY A 340 24.39 21.92 40.15
N PRO A 341 25.57 21.26 40.13
CA PRO A 341 26.46 21.30 38.98
C PRO A 341 25.68 20.97 37.70
N ARG A 342 25.73 21.88 36.72
CA ARG A 342 25.13 21.70 35.38
C ARG A 342 23.61 21.47 35.36
N ARG A 343 22.90 21.68 36.48
CA ARG A 343 21.46 21.41 36.64
C ARG A 343 20.71 22.63 37.17
N TYR A 344 19.68 23.01 36.44
CA TYR A 344 18.88 24.22 36.65
C TYR A 344 17.40 23.84 36.80
N GLN A 345 16.65 24.54 37.65
CA GLN A 345 15.27 24.21 37.97
C GLN A 345 14.41 25.47 38.20
N ALA A 346 13.12 25.37 37.82
CA ALA A 346 12.06 26.27 38.24
C ALA A 346 10.80 25.49 38.61
N THR A 347 10.01 26.06 39.51
CA THR A 347 8.67 25.56 39.89
C THR A 347 7.66 26.67 39.59
N VAL A 348 6.56 26.34 38.93
CA VAL A 348 5.58 27.31 38.41
C VAL A 348 4.15 26.79 38.66
N PRO A 349 3.23 27.58 39.25
CA PRO A 349 1.86 27.15 39.48
C PRO A 349 1.12 26.93 38.16
N LEU A 350 0.33 25.86 38.09
CA LEU A 350 -0.45 25.49 36.90
C LEU A 350 -1.64 26.45 36.69
N TRP A 351 -1.97 26.71 35.42
CA TRP A 351 -3.02 27.65 35.00
C TRP A 351 -4.32 26.94 34.56
N GLY A 352 -4.49 25.66 34.93
CA GLY A 352 -5.62 24.81 34.54
C GLY A 352 -5.23 23.60 33.67
N HIS A 353 -6.24 22.82 33.28
CA HIS A 353 -6.07 21.56 32.54
C HIS A 353 -5.72 21.79 31.05
N GLY A 354 -4.90 20.92 30.48
CA GLY A 354 -4.56 20.93 29.06
C GLY A 354 -3.08 20.66 28.76
N ARG A 355 -2.65 21.05 27.55
CA ARG A 355 -1.27 20.88 27.07
C ARG A 355 -0.42 22.09 27.42
N TYR A 356 0.75 21.85 28.00
CA TYR A 356 1.77 22.85 28.26
C TYR A 356 3.02 22.56 27.44
N HIS A 357 3.64 23.62 26.91
CA HIS A 357 4.90 23.55 26.17
C HIS A 357 5.91 24.48 26.83
N ALA A 358 7.09 23.95 27.12
CA ALA A 358 8.22 24.69 27.68
C ALA A 358 9.34 24.77 26.64
N ILE A 359 9.95 25.95 26.52
CA ILE A 359 11.14 26.20 25.71
C ILE A 359 12.17 26.86 26.61
N ALA A 360 13.25 26.16 26.93
CA ALA A 360 14.36 26.71 27.69
C ALA A 360 15.46 27.18 26.74
N GLN A 361 15.88 28.44 26.91
CA GLN A 361 16.96 29.06 26.17
C GLN A 361 18.14 29.30 27.12
N GLY A 362 19.28 28.69 26.80
CA GLY A 362 20.56 28.93 27.48
C GLY A 362 21.39 29.98 26.75
N LEU A 363 21.88 30.95 27.50
CA LEU A 363 22.76 32.03 27.04
C LEU A 363 24.00 32.06 27.96
N GLY A 364 25.19 31.99 27.36
CA GLY A 364 26.46 32.08 28.10
C GLY A 364 27.63 32.24 27.13
N GLY A 365 28.31 33.39 27.15
CA GLY A 365 29.25 33.76 26.09
C GLY A 365 28.56 33.74 24.71
N ASP A 366 29.24 33.20 23.69
CA ASP A 366 28.64 32.98 22.36
C ASP A 366 27.65 31.81 22.30
N ARG A 367 27.58 30.96 23.33
CA ARG A 367 26.74 29.75 23.32
C ARG A 367 25.27 30.11 23.43
N LYS A 368 24.50 29.66 22.43
CA LYS A 368 23.04 29.79 22.31
C LYS A 368 22.43 28.41 22.08
N ASP A 369 21.82 27.86 23.12
CA ASP A 369 21.30 26.49 23.13
C ASP A 369 19.80 26.48 23.49
N LEU A 370 19.05 25.49 23.02
CA LEU A 370 17.58 25.43 23.10
C LEU A 370 17.09 24.02 23.42
N ALA A 371 16.52 23.85 24.62
CA ALA A 371 15.81 22.63 25.00
C ALA A 371 14.28 22.81 24.87
N PHE A 372 13.63 21.77 24.37
CA PHE A 372 12.17 21.71 24.20
C PHE A 372 11.57 20.63 25.10
N GLY A 373 10.45 20.92 25.72
CA GLY A 373 9.74 20.02 26.62
C GLY A 373 8.25 20.37 26.68
N GLY A 374 7.49 19.54 27.39
CA GLY A 374 6.05 19.71 27.47
C GLY A 374 5.39 18.56 28.22
N PHE A 375 4.22 18.86 28.79
CA PHE A 375 3.49 17.96 29.66
C PHE A 375 1.99 18.21 29.49
N ILE A 376 1.18 17.25 29.95
CA ILE A 376 -0.28 17.32 29.86
C ILE A 376 -0.85 17.28 31.27
N VAL A 377 -1.49 18.38 31.66
CA VAL A 377 -2.26 18.45 32.91
C VAL A 377 -3.64 17.87 32.60
N SER A 378 -3.83 16.61 32.97
CA SER A 378 -5.12 15.91 32.94
C SER A 378 -6.10 16.52 33.97
N TYR A 379 -7.31 15.96 34.07
CA TYR A 379 -8.21 16.22 35.21
C TYR A 379 -7.51 15.91 36.56
N SER A 380 -7.97 16.53 37.66
CA SER A 380 -7.37 16.33 38.99
C SER A 380 -7.28 14.82 39.35
N PRO A 381 -6.17 14.35 39.96
CA PRO A 381 -6.04 12.99 40.48
C PRO A 381 -7.19 12.58 41.41
N GLU A 382 -7.90 13.52 42.03
CA GLU A 382 -9.09 13.27 42.87
C GLU A 382 -10.25 12.63 42.08
N TYR A 383 -10.33 12.86 40.76
CA TYR A 383 -11.31 12.21 39.89
C TYR A 383 -10.91 10.78 39.49
N LEU A 384 -9.71 10.30 39.85
CA LEU A 384 -9.31 8.90 39.64
C LEU A 384 -10.12 8.01 40.58
N ARG A 385 -11.14 7.37 40.03
CA ARG A 385 -11.93 6.35 40.74
C ARG A 385 -11.10 5.08 40.93
N PHE A 386 -10.34 5.01 42.01
CA PHE A 386 -9.60 3.80 42.47
C PHE A 386 -10.52 2.63 42.92
N ARG A 387 -11.77 2.58 42.42
CA ARG A 387 -12.76 1.52 42.70
C ARG A 387 -13.23 0.92 41.37
N SER A 388 -13.13 -0.39 41.24
CA SER A 388 -13.56 -1.12 40.04
C SER A 388 -15.05 -0.90 39.74
N ASN A 389 -15.36 -0.36 38.55
CA ASN A 389 -16.74 -0.20 38.08
C ASN A 389 -17.32 -1.56 37.66
N ARG A 390 -17.86 -2.31 38.65
CA ARG A 390 -18.45 -3.64 38.44
C ARG A 390 -19.55 -3.66 37.38
N GLN A 391 -20.36 -2.61 37.27
CA GLN A 391 -21.47 -2.56 36.31
C GLN A 391 -20.96 -2.55 34.86
N THR A 392 -20.00 -1.67 34.53
CA THR A 392 -19.40 -1.64 33.19
C THR A 392 -18.55 -2.89 32.90
N LEU A 393 -17.90 -3.48 33.92
CA LEU A 393 -17.21 -4.77 33.75
C LEU A 393 -18.19 -5.90 33.40
N GLN A 394 -19.38 -5.89 33.99
CA GLN A 394 -20.44 -6.85 33.69
C GLN A 394 -21.03 -6.63 32.28
N GLU A 395 -21.34 -5.38 31.88
CA GLU A 395 -21.76 -5.07 30.51
C GLU A 395 -20.73 -5.53 29.46
N ILE A 396 -19.43 -5.40 29.75
CA ILE A 396 -18.35 -5.89 28.88
C ILE A 396 -18.37 -7.43 28.81
N ALA A 397 -18.55 -8.11 29.94
CA ALA A 397 -18.67 -9.58 29.95
C ALA A 397 -19.86 -10.04 29.11
N ASP A 398 -21.06 -9.50 29.37
CA ASP A 398 -22.30 -9.86 28.69
C ASP A 398 -22.21 -9.64 27.17
N ARG A 399 -21.64 -8.51 26.72
CA ARG A 399 -21.48 -8.19 25.29
C ARG A 399 -20.36 -8.97 24.58
N THR A 400 -19.44 -9.60 25.31
CA THR A 400 -18.30 -10.33 24.72
C THR A 400 -18.36 -11.84 24.91
N GLY A 401 -19.37 -12.36 25.62
CA GLY A 401 -19.40 -13.76 26.07
C GLY A 401 -18.34 -14.05 27.14
N GLY A 402 -17.93 -13.03 27.89
CA GLY A 402 -17.00 -13.15 29.02
C GLY A 402 -17.68 -13.66 30.29
N LYS A 403 -16.87 -14.03 31.29
CA LYS A 403 -17.32 -14.42 32.64
C LYS A 403 -16.81 -13.38 33.63
N MET A 404 -17.70 -12.85 34.47
CA MET A 404 -17.29 -12.09 35.65
C MET A 404 -16.65 -13.04 36.66
N LEU A 405 -15.41 -12.75 37.06
CA LEU A 405 -14.65 -13.56 38.00
C LEU A 405 -14.88 -13.06 39.43
N SER A 406 -15.03 -13.99 40.37
CA SER A 406 -15.24 -13.72 41.80
C SER A 406 -13.95 -13.32 42.54
N GLY A 407 -12.79 -13.69 42.01
CA GLY A 407 -11.49 -13.58 42.65
C GLY A 407 -11.03 -14.88 43.35
N ASP A 408 -11.80 -15.96 43.24
CA ASP A 408 -11.48 -17.29 43.77
C ASP A 408 -10.98 -18.18 42.62
N PRO A 409 -9.66 -18.48 42.54
CA PRO A 409 -9.11 -19.25 41.42
C PRO A 409 -9.69 -20.66 41.26
N VAL A 410 -10.25 -21.24 42.33
CA VAL A 410 -10.79 -22.60 42.35
C VAL A 410 -12.24 -22.64 41.82
N LYS A 411 -13.03 -21.59 42.06
CA LYS A 411 -14.40 -21.46 41.54
C LYS A 411 -14.49 -20.75 40.19
N ASP A 412 -13.54 -19.87 39.89
CA ASP A 412 -13.55 -19.07 38.68
C ASP A 412 -13.15 -19.87 37.43
N ASP A 413 -12.42 -20.97 37.60
CA ASP A 413 -11.89 -21.84 36.55
C ASP A 413 -11.35 -21.07 35.34
N ILE A 414 -10.27 -20.33 35.60
CA ILE A 414 -9.66 -19.41 34.66
C ILE A 414 -9.01 -20.15 33.48
N TYR A 415 -8.76 -21.46 33.62
CA TYR A 415 -7.91 -22.25 32.73
C TYR A 415 -8.64 -23.31 31.88
N MET A 416 -9.78 -23.88 32.33
CA MET A 416 -10.60 -24.78 31.49
C MET A 416 -11.43 -24.03 30.44
N ARG A 417 -10.73 -23.39 29.48
CA ARG A 417 -11.34 -23.11 28.18
C ARG A 417 -11.17 -24.35 27.30
N GLY A 418 -12.28 -24.88 26.79
CA GLY A 418 -12.27 -25.81 25.67
C GLY A 418 -11.73 -25.11 24.42
N ARG A 419 -10.41 -25.05 24.27
CA ARG A 419 -9.73 -24.34 23.17
C ARG A 419 -9.93 -25.12 21.87
N ALA A 420 -10.99 -24.79 21.14
CA ALA A 420 -11.16 -25.27 19.76
C ALA A 420 -9.86 -24.99 18.97
N PRO A 421 -9.21 -26.02 18.37
CA PRO A 421 -7.86 -25.88 17.85
C PRO A 421 -7.82 -25.05 16.56
N LYS A 422 -7.66 -23.73 16.72
CA LYS A 422 -7.45 -22.81 15.59
C LYS A 422 -6.09 -23.10 14.94
N ARG A 423 -6.12 -23.56 13.69
CA ARG A 423 -4.92 -23.64 12.84
C ARG A 423 -4.40 -22.23 12.59
N SER A 424 -3.09 -22.05 12.76
CA SER A 424 -2.37 -20.84 12.38
C SER A 424 -1.31 -21.20 11.34
N SER A 425 -1.19 -20.40 10.28
CA SER A 425 -0.18 -20.58 9.25
C SER A 425 1.20 -20.17 9.78
N LYS A 426 2.12 -21.14 9.91
CA LYS A 426 3.53 -20.83 10.13
C LYS A 426 4.19 -20.37 8.81
N PRO A 427 5.13 -19.42 8.84
CA PRO A 427 5.88 -19.04 7.65
C PRO A 427 6.72 -20.23 7.16
N ILE A 428 6.63 -20.55 5.87
CA ILE A 428 7.49 -21.56 5.24
C ILE A 428 8.89 -21.00 4.89
N PHE A 429 9.06 -19.68 5.00
CA PHE A 429 10.30 -18.95 4.72
C PHE A 429 11.49 -19.47 5.54
N ASP A 430 11.29 -19.81 6.81
CA ASP A 430 12.33 -20.32 7.70
C ASP A 430 12.94 -21.65 7.18
N TRP A 431 12.10 -22.51 6.58
CA TRP A 431 12.55 -23.75 5.94
C TRP A 431 13.34 -23.48 4.66
N PHE A 432 12.95 -22.47 3.87
CA PHE A 432 13.72 -22.04 2.71
C PHE A 432 15.06 -21.39 3.09
N LEU A 433 15.13 -20.67 4.21
CA LEU A 433 16.40 -20.18 4.77
C LEU A 433 17.34 -21.31 5.18
N ILE A 434 16.82 -22.34 5.86
CA ILE A 434 17.60 -23.54 6.23
C ILE A 434 18.09 -24.28 4.97
N ALA A 435 17.21 -24.47 3.98
CA ALA A 435 17.58 -25.08 2.70
C ALA A 435 18.67 -24.27 1.97
N LEU A 436 18.54 -22.94 1.92
CA LEU A 436 19.53 -22.04 1.32
C LEU A 436 20.89 -22.11 2.05
N ALA A 437 20.88 -22.14 3.39
CA ALA A 437 22.09 -22.26 4.21
C ALA A 437 22.84 -23.59 4.00
N ILE A 438 22.15 -24.65 3.57
CA ILE A 438 22.75 -25.94 3.20
C ILE A 438 23.19 -25.95 1.71
N LEU A 439 22.42 -25.33 0.82
CA LEU A 439 22.72 -25.29 -0.62
C LEU A 439 23.94 -24.43 -0.95
N ILE A 440 24.18 -23.31 -0.24
CA ILE A 440 25.35 -22.45 -0.47
C ILE A 440 26.69 -23.21 -0.29
N PRO A 441 26.98 -23.87 0.85
CA PRO A 441 28.23 -24.63 0.98
C PRO A 441 28.28 -25.86 0.06
N LEU A 442 27.12 -26.44 -0.33
CA LEU A 442 27.08 -27.54 -1.28
C LEU A 442 27.47 -27.11 -2.71
N ASP A 443 26.96 -25.97 -3.19
CA ASP A 443 27.34 -25.38 -4.47
C ASP A 443 28.83 -24.99 -4.49
N VAL A 444 29.32 -24.38 -3.41
CA VAL A 444 30.76 -24.08 -3.25
C VAL A 444 31.59 -25.37 -3.26
N ALA A 445 31.16 -26.43 -2.57
CA ALA A 445 31.87 -27.72 -2.54
C ALA A 445 31.93 -28.36 -3.93
N ILE A 446 30.81 -28.41 -4.67
CA ILE A 446 30.75 -28.96 -6.03
C ILE A 446 31.64 -28.18 -7.01
N ARG A 447 31.76 -26.85 -6.84
CA ARG A 447 32.63 -26.00 -7.69
C ARG A 447 34.11 -26.00 -7.29
N ARG A 448 34.44 -26.22 -6.01
CA ARG A 448 35.82 -26.16 -5.48
C ARG A 448 36.50 -27.52 -5.36
N ILE A 449 35.74 -28.59 -5.18
CA ILE A 449 36.24 -29.95 -4.97
C ILE A 449 35.93 -30.77 -6.22
N GLN A 450 36.96 -31.31 -6.88
CA GLN A 450 36.77 -32.29 -7.96
C GLN A 450 36.34 -33.64 -7.35
N ILE A 451 35.05 -33.75 -7.02
CA ILE A 451 34.45 -34.96 -6.47
C ILE A 451 34.30 -35.98 -7.61
N ASP A 452 35.19 -36.98 -7.66
CA ASP A 452 34.98 -38.13 -8.54
C ASP A 452 33.86 -39.02 -7.98
N PHE A 453 32.64 -38.78 -8.47
CA PHE A 453 31.46 -39.55 -8.13
C PHE A 453 31.62 -41.07 -8.42
N ARG A 454 32.49 -41.48 -9.34
CA ARG A 454 32.76 -42.91 -9.62
C ARG A 454 33.54 -43.57 -8.49
N ALA A 455 34.43 -42.84 -7.80
CA ALA A 455 35.16 -43.35 -6.65
C ALA A 455 34.21 -43.59 -5.46
N ILE A 456 33.30 -42.63 -5.19
CA ILE A 456 32.31 -42.73 -4.12
C ILE A 456 31.30 -43.86 -4.39
N TRP A 457 30.82 -44.02 -5.63
CA TRP A 457 29.96 -45.14 -5.98
C TRP A 457 30.66 -46.51 -5.87
N LYS A 458 31.96 -46.59 -6.20
CA LYS A 458 32.75 -47.82 -5.96
C LYS A 458 32.84 -48.16 -4.48
N THR A 459 33.12 -47.19 -3.59
CA THR A 459 33.19 -47.49 -2.15
C THR A 459 31.82 -47.85 -1.54
N LEU A 460 30.71 -47.37 -2.11
CA LEU A 460 29.35 -47.76 -1.69
C LEU A 460 28.89 -49.13 -2.22
N THR A 461 29.49 -49.64 -3.29
CA THR A 461 29.11 -50.91 -3.95
C THR A 461 30.09 -52.06 -3.71
N MET A 462 31.24 -51.80 -3.08
CA MET A 462 32.26 -52.81 -2.82
C MET A 462 31.83 -53.77 -1.71
N GLN A 463 31.36 -54.96 -2.10
CA GLN A 463 30.89 -56.01 -1.20
C GLN A 463 31.94 -56.38 -0.15
N ARG A 464 31.49 -56.51 1.12
CA ARG A 464 32.30 -57.04 2.24
C ARG A 464 32.87 -58.41 1.88
N HIS A 465 34.15 -58.46 1.56
CA HIS A 465 34.90 -59.71 1.53
C HIS A 465 35.30 -60.07 2.96
N GLY A 466 35.03 -61.31 3.36
CA GLY A 466 35.41 -61.82 4.68
C GLY A 466 36.93 -61.92 4.84
N PRO A 467 37.45 -61.92 6.09
CA PRO A 467 38.89 -61.98 6.33
C PRO A 467 39.48 -63.32 5.87
N SER A 468 40.27 -63.29 4.79
CA SER A 468 41.05 -64.44 4.33
C SER A 468 42.16 -64.78 5.33
N THR A 469 42.22 -66.03 5.78
CA THR A 469 43.19 -66.56 6.75
C THR A 469 44.59 -66.79 6.15
N ALA A 470 45.16 -65.76 5.52
CA ALA A 470 46.55 -65.76 5.05
C ALA A 470 47.51 -65.57 6.23
N THR A 471 48.44 -66.51 6.41
CA THR A 471 49.36 -66.53 7.57
C THR A 471 50.51 -65.52 7.45
N MET A 472 50.99 -65.07 8.61
CA MET A 472 52.05 -64.05 8.82
C MET A 472 53.28 -64.19 7.90
N GLY A 473 53.66 -65.42 7.53
CA GLY A 473 54.79 -65.69 6.64
C GLY A 473 54.63 -65.09 5.24
N THR A 474 53.42 -65.12 4.67
CA THR A 474 53.15 -64.57 3.32
C THR A 474 53.28 -63.04 3.29
N LEU A 475 52.84 -62.37 4.36
CA LEU A 475 53.00 -60.93 4.55
C LEU A 475 54.47 -60.54 4.75
N LEU A 476 55.27 -61.32 5.47
CA LEU A 476 56.71 -61.10 5.61
C LEU A 476 57.45 -61.27 4.28
N GLN A 477 57.13 -62.30 3.50
CA GLN A 477 57.72 -62.54 2.18
C GLN A 477 57.37 -61.42 1.17
N THR A 478 56.13 -60.94 1.20
CA THR A 478 55.68 -59.78 0.40
C THR A 478 56.38 -58.49 0.85
N LYS A 479 56.59 -58.30 2.16
CA LYS A 479 57.34 -57.15 2.69
C LYS A 479 58.80 -57.16 2.26
N GLN A 480 59.44 -58.33 2.24
CA GLN A 480 60.83 -58.48 1.79
C GLN A 480 60.99 -58.16 0.30
N THR A 481 60.15 -58.72 -0.58
CA THR A 481 60.20 -58.43 -2.03
C THR A 481 59.96 -56.95 -2.35
N VAL A 482 58.99 -56.30 -1.70
CA VAL A 482 58.77 -54.85 -1.82
C VAL A 482 59.97 -54.03 -1.31
N SER A 483 60.62 -54.46 -0.22
CA SER A 483 61.81 -53.76 0.30
C SER A 483 63.02 -53.85 -0.64
N ALA A 484 63.23 -55.00 -1.31
CA ALA A 484 64.28 -55.18 -2.30
C ALA A 484 64.04 -54.33 -3.56
N ALA A 485 62.79 -54.25 -4.03
CA ALA A 485 62.38 -53.37 -5.13
C ALA A 485 62.53 -51.87 -4.82
N LEU A 486 62.44 -51.48 -3.55
CA LEU A 486 62.68 -50.10 -3.11
C LEU A 486 64.16 -49.78 -2.90
N GLN A 487 65.01 -50.77 -2.60
CA GLN A 487 66.46 -50.58 -2.51
C GLN A 487 67.12 -50.48 -3.89
N SER A 488 66.79 -51.37 -4.84
CA SER A 488 67.32 -51.29 -6.20
C SER A 488 67.01 -49.95 -6.87
N ARG A 489 65.77 -49.45 -6.70
CA ARG A 489 65.32 -48.14 -7.21
C ARG A 489 65.93 -46.92 -6.48
N ARG A 490 66.85 -47.12 -5.52
CA ARG A 490 67.53 -46.06 -4.76
C ARG A 490 69.03 -45.94 -5.10
N THR A 491 69.59 -46.89 -5.85
CA THR A 491 71.02 -46.94 -6.19
C THR A 491 71.33 -46.30 -7.54
N GLU A 492 70.34 -46.17 -8.45
CA GLU A 492 70.46 -45.36 -9.65
C GLU A 492 70.32 -43.86 -9.32
N ARG A 493 71.47 -43.17 -9.18
CA ARG A 493 71.53 -41.72 -8.96
C ARG A 493 72.10 -41.02 -10.21
N PRO A 494 71.38 -40.09 -10.86
CA PRO A 494 71.86 -39.43 -12.07
C PRO A 494 73.14 -38.62 -11.87
N LEU A 495 74.00 -38.62 -12.90
CA LEU A 495 75.18 -37.75 -13.01
C LEU A 495 74.78 -36.33 -13.44
N PRO A 496 75.51 -35.28 -12.99
CA PRO A 496 75.21 -33.89 -13.34
C PRO A 496 75.81 -33.47 -14.70
N PRO A 497 75.14 -32.59 -15.47
CA PRO A 497 75.69 -32.05 -16.72
C PRO A 497 76.65 -30.87 -16.49
N GLN A 498 77.66 -30.70 -17.35
CA GLN A 498 78.49 -29.49 -17.44
C GLN A 498 78.67 -28.99 -18.88
N SER A 499 78.41 -27.68 -19.04
CA SER A 499 78.99 -26.70 -19.99
C SER A 499 79.43 -27.09 -21.41
N SER A 500 78.90 -26.33 -22.39
CA SER A 500 79.64 -25.82 -23.55
C SER A 500 79.08 -24.44 -23.98
N SER A 501 79.88 -23.60 -24.65
CA SER A 501 79.58 -22.19 -25.02
C SER A 501 80.53 -21.74 -26.17
N VAL A 502 80.55 -20.52 -26.75
CA VAL A 502 80.03 -19.15 -26.44
C VAL A 502 79.63 -18.44 -27.79
N PRO A 503 79.23 -17.14 -27.88
CA PRO A 503 78.68 -16.52 -29.12
C PRO A 503 79.75 -15.80 -29.98
N PRO A 504 79.37 -15.07 -31.07
CA PRO A 504 79.21 -13.61 -30.87
C PRO A 504 78.17 -12.84 -31.75
N ARG A 505 77.58 -11.78 -31.13
CA ARG A 505 77.33 -10.38 -31.60
C ARG A 505 76.65 -10.07 -32.97
N SER A 506 75.96 -8.93 -33.20
CA SER A 506 75.32 -7.88 -32.34
C SER A 506 74.56 -6.79 -33.14
N THR A 507 73.52 -6.16 -32.54
CA THR A 507 72.94 -4.80 -32.85
C THR A 507 72.25 -4.57 -34.23
N SER A 508 71.34 -3.59 -34.45
CA SER A 508 70.95 -2.37 -33.69
C SER A 508 69.46 -1.92 -33.78
N SER A 509 69.07 -1.00 -32.87
CA SER A 509 68.18 0.20 -33.01
C SER A 509 66.73 0.17 -33.54
N LYS A 510 65.82 0.63 -32.65
CA LYS A 510 64.46 1.24 -32.80
C LYS A 510 64.50 2.69 -33.40
N PRO A 511 63.40 3.50 -33.50
CA PRO A 511 61.94 3.26 -33.35
C PRO A 511 61.04 3.93 -34.46
N SER A 512 59.69 3.86 -34.36
CA SER A 512 58.78 5.03 -34.13
C SER A 512 57.34 4.94 -34.69
N THR A 513 56.37 4.89 -33.77
CA THR A 513 55.06 5.59 -33.69
C THR A 513 54.23 6.06 -34.91
N LEU A 514 52.90 5.83 -34.78
CA LEU A 514 51.76 6.81 -34.77
C LEU A 514 50.66 6.79 -35.87
N THR A 515 49.44 6.46 -35.40
CA THR A 515 48.10 7.01 -35.73
C THR A 515 47.23 6.56 -36.93
N SER A 516 45.93 6.43 -36.61
CA SER A 516 44.73 6.94 -37.33
C SER A 516 43.84 6.02 -38.20
N GLN A 517 42.69 5.69 -37.58
CA GLN A 517 41.33 5.94 -38.06
C GLN A 517 40.69 5.13 -39.23
N SER A 518 39.70 4.32 -38.82
CA SER A 518 38.28 4.40 -39.24
C SER A 518 37.75 3.66 -40.48
N GLN A 519 36.42 3.47 -40.44
CA GLN A 519 35.45 3.09 -41.49
C GLN A 519 35.19 1.58 -41.75
N THR A 520 34.02 1.14 -41.25
CA THR A 520 33.07 0.14 -41.83
C THR A 520 32.51 0.62 -43.19
N PRO A 521 31.79 -0.19 -44.03
CA PRO A 521 30.95 -1.35 -43.67
C PRO A 521 31.01 -2.58 -44.63
N GLY A 522 30.19 -3.61 -44.37
CA GLY A 522 29.95 -4.71 -45.33
C GLY A 522 29.08 -5.87 -44.81
N ALA A 523 27.99 -6.15 -45.54
CA ALA A 523 27.11 -7.33 -45.47
C ALA A 523 26.68 -7.63 -46.95
N PRO A 524 26.04 -8.76 -47.36
CA PRO A 524 25.12 -9.61 -46.57
C PRO A 524 25.08 -11.12 -46.95
N ALA A 525 23.94 -11.76 -46.63
CA ALA A 525 23.37 -13.00 -47.19
C ALA A 525 23.67 -14.35 -46.50
N ALA A 526 22.69 -15.26 -46.61
CA ALA A 526 22.60 -16.58 -45.96
C ALA A 526 22.24 -17.68 -47.00
N PRO A 527 22.01 -18.94 -46.59
CA PRO A 527 20.60 -19.34 -46.45
C PRO A 527 20.24 -20.36 -45.34
N THR A 528 18.97 -20.32 -44.90
CA THR A 528 18.08 -21.42 -44.42
C THR A 528 18.57 -22.46 -43.39
N GLY A 529 17.75 -22.79 -42.36
CA GLY A 529 18.02 -24.06 -41.65
C GLY A 529 17.13 -24.63 -40.55
N ASN A 530 16.45 -23.86 -39.67
CA ASN A 530 15.35 -24.28 -38.74
C ASN A 530 15.19 -23.30 -37.56
N GLU A 531 13.96 -22.93 -37.22
CA GLU A 531 13.65 -22.17 -36.00
C GLU A 531 13.34 -23.11 -34.81
N PHE A 532 14.04 -22.97 -33.69
CA PHE A 532 13.53 -23.40 -32.38
C PHE A 532 12.78 -22.24 -31.73
N LYS A 533 11.45 -22.35 -31.61
CA LYS A 533 10.64 -21.37 -30.86
C LYS A 533 10.61 -21.69 -29.36
N PRO A 534 10.75 -20.69 -28.48
CA PRO A 534 10.62 -20.89 -27.04
C PRO A 534 9.15 -21.04 -26.64
N THR A 535 8.67 -22.27 -26.45
CA THR A 535 7.30 -22.55 -25.97
C THR A 535 7.06 -21.98 -24.58
N SER A 536 5.90 -21.36 -24.38
CA SER A 536 5.48 -20.82 -23.09
C SER A 536 5.11 -21.91 -22.08
N THR A 537 5.26 -21.62 -20.79
CA THR A 537 4.88 -22.54 -19.69
C THR A 537 3.40 -22.94 -19.76
N THR A 538 2.55 -22.04 -20.25
CA THR A 538 1.11 -22.23 -20.48
C THR A 538 0.79 -23.30 -21.52
N GLU A 539 1.50 -23.34 -22.65
CA GLU A 539 1.29 -24.37 -23.68
C GLU A 539 1.67 -25.76 -23.17
N ARG A 540 2.77 -25.84 -22.39
CA ARG A 540 3.24 -27.10 -21.78
C ARG A 540 2.23 -27.67 -20.78
N LEU A 541 1.55 -26.81 -20.01
CA LEU A 541 0.48 -27.21 -19.10
C LEU A 541 -0.79 -27.64 -19.86
N LEU A 542 -1.13 -26.98 -20.97
CA LEU A 542 -2.31 -27.32 -21.77
C LEU A 542 -2.14 -28.67 -22.50
N ALA A 543 -0.92 -28.97 -22.98
CA ALA A 543 -0.56 -30.29 -23.51
C ALA A 543 -0.63 -31.40 -22.44
N LEU A 544 -0.10 -31.14 -21.23
CA LEU A 544 -0.20 -32.07 -20.11
C LEU A 544 -1.65 -32.30 -19.65
N LYS A 545 -2.52 -31.29 -19.74
CA LYS A 545 -3.94 -31.47 -19.45
C LYS A 545 -4.62 -32.37 -20.49
N ARG A 546 -4.46 -32.09 -21.79
CA ARG A 546 -5.03 -32.93 -22.87
C ARG A 546 -4.67 -34.40 -22.70
N LYS A 547 -3.39 -34.69 -22.48
CA LYS A 547 -2.92 -36.08 -22.31
C LYS A 547 -3.56 -36.80 -21.10
N ARG A 548 -3.89 -36.05 -20.03
CA ARG A 548 -4.56 -36.61 -18.84
C ARG A 548 -6.08 -36.76 -18.98
N ASP A 549 -6.65 -36.22 -20.05
CA ASP A 549 -8.05 -36.39 -20.41
C ASP A 549 -8.20 -37.37 -21.61
N GLU A 550 -7.08 -37.89 -22.15
CA GLU A 550 -6.97 -39.04 -23.09
C GLU A 550 -6.68 -40.37 -22.37
N ASP A 551 -5.97 -40.34 -21.23
CA ASP A 551 -5.71 -41.51 -20.35
C ASP A 551 -6.92 -41.80 -19.39
N LYS A 552 -8.17 -41.71 -19.88
CA LYS A 552 -9.40 -41.84 -19.07
C LYS A 552 -10.60 -42.43 -19.82
#